data_AF-A0A3M3FP65-F1
#
_entry.id   AF-A0A3M3FP65-F1
#
_cell.length_a   1.000
_cell.length_b   1.000
_cell.length_c   1.000
_cell.angle_alpha   90.00
_cell.angle_beta   90.00
_cell.angle_gamma   90.00
#
_symmetry.space_group_name_H-M   'P 1'
#
loop_
_entity.id
_entity.type
_entity.pdbx_description
1 polymer ?
#
loop_
_entity_poly.entity_id
_entity_poly.type
_entity_poly.pdbx_seq_one_letter_code
_entity_poly.pdbx_strand_id
1 'polypeptide(L)'
;MNFANDEFLETDLIVFSAGIRPQDALARQCELELGPRGGIAIDEHCRTSDADIYAIGECAAWNGSVFGLVAPGFQMARGVAAQLCEKDTEPFFGANMSTKLKLLGVDVGSIGDAHGALAGAVSYRFIDEATASYRRLVVSADGKQVLGAVLVGDNSYYDTLLQYAQNGITLPADPSSLILPRGEGAPTLGADALPATATICSCHNVSKGSICSAIDNGCTDLAGVKAGTKAATGCGGCTALLKQVFEHELMARGVAVDKSLCEHFAYTRQELYSMVRVEGIETFDELLTRHGKGAHGCDICKPAVGSILASCWNRPITEPSLVPLQDTNDTFMANMQKNGTYSVVPRIPGGEITPDGLIAIGAVAKKYDLYTKITGGQRIDLFGAQLHELPDIWSELIEAGFETGHAYGKSTRTVKSCAGSTWCRYGVQDSVAMALRIEDRYKGLRSPHKLKFAVSGCTRECAEAQSKDVGVIATENGWNLYLCGNGGMRPRHAELFATDLDDETLIRYIDRFLMLYIRTADKLQRTSVWRESLEGGLDYLKAVIIDDSLGLAAELESQMQLVVDRYECEWANALKDPEKLKRFRTFVNDGRGDPDVHFVKERAQRRPAKPEELALIPLFKEVV
;
A
#
# COMPACT_ATOMS: atom_id res chain seq x y z
N MET A 1 29.89 46.72 6.68
CA MET A 1 28.46 47.04 6.50
C MET A 1 27.92 47.53 7.83
N ASN A 2 27.27 48.69 7.89
CA ASN A 2 26.70 49.25 9.13
C ASN A 2 25.17 49.13 9.07
N PHE A 3 24.57 48.61 10.13
CA PHE A 3 23.14 48.42 10.26
C PHE A 3 22.50 49.61 10.99
N ALA A 4 21.18 49.78 10.84
CA ALA A 4 20.44 50.92 11.40
C ALA A 4 20.39 50.94 12.94
N ASN A 5 20.82 49.87 13.59
CA ASN A 5 20.99 49.74 15.04
C ASN A 5 22.43 50.02 15.50
N ASP A 6 23.25 50.66 14.65
CA ASP A 6 24.68 50.96 14.88
C ASP A 6 25.59 49.72 15.03
N GLU A 7 25.09 48.52 14.75
CA GLU A 7 25.93 47.33 14.62
C GLU A 7 26.69 47.34 13.29
N PHE A 8 27.89 46.75 13.27
CA PHE A 8 28.67 46.61 12.04
C PHE A 8 29.16 45.18 11.84
N LEU A 9 29.18 44.77 10.57
CA LEU A 9 29.79 43.53 10.12
C LEU A 9 30.95 43.86 9.18
N GLU A 10 32.16 43.44 9.58
CA GLU A 10 33.34 43.47 8.73
C GLU A 10 33.15 42.45 7.60
N THR A 11 33.24 42.89 6.35
CA THR A 11 32.98 42.05 5.18
C THR A 11 33.76 42.56 3.98
N ASP A 12 34.32 41.63 3.20
CA ASP A 12 35.11 41.93 2.01
C ASP A 12 34.27 42.15 0.75
N LEU A 13 33.03 41.62 0.71
CA LEU A 13 32.15 41.68 -0.46
C LEU A 13 30.70 41.95 -0.03
N ILE A 14 30.11 42.99 -0.62
CA ILE A 14 28.68 43.28 -0.49
C ILE A 14 28.01 42.97 -1.83
N VAL A 15 27.11 42.00 -1.83
CA VAL A 15 26.22 41.71 -2.96
C VAL A 15 24.91 42.44 -2.73
N PHE A 16 24.65 43.49 -3.52
CA PHE A 16 23.40 44.24 -3.46
C PHE A 16 22.53 43.91 -4.69
N SER A 17 21.23 43.68 -4.47
CA SER A 17 20.25 43.61 -5.57
C SER A 17 19.72 45.01 -5.85
N ALA A 18 20.04 45.56 -7.02
CA ALA A 18 19.63 46.91 -7.42
C ALA A 18 18.13 47.05 -7.75
N GLY A 19 17.38 45.94 -7.72
CA GLY A 19 15.97 45.91 -8.11
C GLY A 19 15.76 46.24 -9.59
N ILE A 20 14.53 46.59 -9.92
CA ILE A 20 14.14 47.08 -11.25
C ILE A 20 13.86 48.59 -11.19
N ARG A 21 14.10 49.29 -12.29
CA ARG A 21 13.73 50.69 -12.46
C ARG A 21 12.63 50.80 -13.51
N PRO A 22 11.46 51.36 -13.19
CA PRO A 22 10.39 51.56 -14.18
C PRO A 22 10.89 52.43 -15.34
N GLN A 23 10.56 52.04 -16.57
CA GLN A 23 10.76 52.88 -17.74
C GLN A 23 9.58 53.85 -17.87
N ASP A 24 9.66 54.98 -17.18
CA ASP A 24 8.59 55.99 -17.12
C ASP A 24 8.88 57.26 -17.94
N ALA A 25 9.96 57.27 -18.73
CA ALA A 25 10.40 58.44 -19.47
C ALA A 25 9.34 58.97 -20.46
N LEU A 26 8.64 58.06 -21.17
CA LEU A 26 7.58 58.43 -22.10
C LEU A 26 6.38 59.06 -21.37
N ALA A 27 5.93 58.41 -20.29
CA ALA A 27 4.82 58.92 -19.48
C ALA A 27 5.13 60.30 -18.89
N ARG A 28 6.37 60.52 -18.44
CA ARG A 28 6.86 61.82 -17.97
C ARG A 28 6.80 62.89 -19.06
N GLN A 29 7.21 62.56 -20.28
CA GLN A 29 7.15 63.48 -21.42
C GLN A 29 5.71 63.78 -21.86
N CYS A 30 4.79 62.84 -21.65
CA CYS A 30 3.37 62.97 -21.91
C CYS A 30 2.57 63.56 -20.73
N GLU A 31 3.24 64.03 -19.67
CA GLU A 31 2.61 64.63 -18.48
C GLU A 31 1.60 63.70 -17.76
N LEU A 32 1.77 62.38 -17.88
CA LEU A 32 0.99 61.41 -17.10
C LEU A 32 1.45 61.41 -15.64
N GLU A 33 0.51 61.14 -14.74
CA GLU A 33 0.80 61.02 -13.32
C GLU A 33 1.77 59.85 -13.05
N LEU A 34 2.77 60.09 -12.21
CA LEU A 34 3.81 59.13 -11.87
C LEU A 34 3.73 58.76 -10.39
N GLY A 35 4.09 57.52 -10.07
CA GLY A 35 4.20 57.07 -8.69
C GLY A 35 5.32 57.78 -7.91
N PRO A 36 5.23 57.90 -6.58
CA PRO A 36 6.21 58.58 -5.73
C PRO A 36 7.62 57.96 -5.76
N ARG A 37 7.74 56.71 -6.24
CA ARG A 37 9.01 55.99 -6.40
C ARG A 37 9.36 55.70 -7.88
N GLY A 38 8.72 56.41 -8.81
CA GLY A 38 8.80 56.17 -10.25
C GLY A 38 7.76 55.16 -10.75
N GLY A 39 7.63 55.05 -12.07
CA GLY A 39 6.57 54.29 -12.73
C GLY A 39 5.30 55.12 -12.98
N ILE A 40 4.48 54.67 -13.92
CA ILE A 40 3.24 55.30 -14.36
C ILE A 40 2.15 54.98 -13.33
N ALA A 41 1.56 55.99 -12.70
CA ALA A 41 0.51 55.76 -11.71
C ALA A 41 -0.72 55.13 -12.37
N ILE A 42 -1.27 54.07 -11.75
CA ILE A 42 -2.45 53.38 -12.24
C ILE A 42 -3.52 53.15 -11.16
N ASP A 43 -4.78 53.10 -11.58
CA ASP A 43 -5.92 52.65 -10.78
C ASP A 43 -6.04 51.10 -10.75
N GLU A 44 -7.06 50.57 -10.07
CA GLU A 44 -7.37 49.13 -10.00
C GLU A 44 -7.71 48.50 -11.36
N HIS A 45 -7.96 49.29 -12.40
CA HIS A 45 -8.22 48.84 -13.76
C HIS A 45 -7.05 49.09 -14.71
N CYS A 46 -5.86 49.38 -14.14
CA CYS A 46 -4.62 49.66 -14.87
C CYS A 46 -4.69 50.90 -15.78
N ARG A 47 -5.64 51.81 -15.55
CA ARG A 47 -5.76 53.10 -16.26
C ARG A 47 -4.82 54.12 -15.65
N THR A 48 -4.24 54.96 -16.49
CA THR A 48 -3.40 56.08 -16.05
C THR A 48 -4.25 57.31 -15.73
N SER A 49 -3.61 58.46 -15.48
CA SER A 49 -4.31 59.75 -15.36
C SER A 49 -5.05 60.17 -16.64
N ASP A 50 -4.71 59.57 -17.79
CA ASP A 50 -5.49 59.63 -19.03
C ASP A 50 -6.34 58.36 -19.17
N ALA A 51 -7.65 58.53 -19.40
CA ALA A 51 -8.62 57.44 -19.44
C ALA A 51 -8.46 56.50 -20.66
N ASP A 52 -7.80 56.97 -21.72
CA ASP A 52 -7.55 56.20 -22.94
C ASP A 52 -6.21 55.46 -22.91
N ILE A 53 -5.39 55.69 -21.88
CA ILE A 53 -4.05 55.12 -21.74
C ILE A 53 -4.01 54.14 -20.57
N TYR A 54 -3.50 52.93 -20.85
CA TYR A 54 -3.30 51.87 -19.88
C TYR A 54 -1.80 51.61 -19.69
N ALA A 55 -1.39 51.33 -18.46
CA ALA A 55 -0.04 50.88 -18.15
C ALA A 55 -0.09 49.54 -17.40
N ILE A 56 0.71 48.57 -17.84
CA ILE A 56 0.76 47.22 -17.28
C ILE A 56 2.21 46.75 -17.10
N GLY A 57 2.41 45.76 -16.24
CA GLY A 57 3.73 45.19 -16.00
C GLY A 57 4.62 46.11 -15.17
N GLU A 58 5.91 46.13 -15.47
CA GLU A 58 6.92 46.76 -14.59
C GLU A 58 6.99 48.29 -14.69
N CYS A 59 6.41 48.89 -15.73
CA CYS A 59 6.29 50.34 -15.83
C CYS A 59 5.13 50.90 -14.98
N ALA A 60 4.17 50.06 -14.57
CA ALA A 60 2.98 50.47 -13.85
C ALA A 60 3.21 50.51 -12.33
N ALA A 61 2.73 51.58 -11.70
CA ALA A 61 2.80 51.82 -10.26
C ALA A 61 1.39 51.87 -9.67
N TRP A 62 0.97 50.78 -9.02
CA TRP A 62 -0.31 50.71 -8.32
C TRP A 62 -0.11 51.05 -6.84
N ASN A 63 -0.88 52.00 -6.32
CA ASN A 63 -0.78 52.49 -4.94
C ASN A 63 0.68 52.80 -4.51
N GLY A 64 1.42 53.48 -5.40
CA GLY A 64 2.82 53.87 -5.19
C GLY A 64 3.84 52.72 -5.10
N SER A 65 3.48 51.53 -5.61
CA SER A 65 4.30 50.32 -5.58
C SER A 65 4.48 49.71 -6.97
N VAL A 66 5.68 49.22 -7.23
CA VAL A 66 6.05 48.46 -8.44
C VAL A 66 6.47 47.07 -8.00
N PHE A 67 6.01 46.04 -8.70
CA PHE A 67 6.08 44.66 -8.20
C PHE A 67 7.28 43.86 -8.71
N GLY A 68 7.84 44.18 -9.89
CA GLY A 68 9.02 43.48 -10.44
C GLY A 68 8.85 41.98 -10.60
N LEU A 69 7.63 41.54 -10.90
CA LEU A 69 7.25 40.15 -11.11
C LEU A 69 6.43 40.00 -12.38
N VAL A 70 6.59 38.86 -13.05
CA VAL A 70 5.87 38.55 -14.28
C VAL A 70 4.38 38.27 -14.02
N ALA A 71 4.05 37.59 -12.92
CA ALA A 71 2.66 37.20 -12.63
C ALA A 71 1.69 38.39 -12.47
N PRO A 72 2.04 39.48 -11.76
CA PRO A 72 1.25 40.71 -11.74
C PRO A 72 1.10 41.34 -13.12
N GLY A 73 2.17 41.34 -13.92
CA GLY A 73 2.12 41.81 -15.31
C GLY A 73 1.10 41.03 -16.15
N PHE A 74 1.03 39.70 -16.01
CA PHE A 74 0.01 38.90 -16.67
C PHE A 74 -1.41 39.13 -16.14
N GLN A 75 -1.57 39.40 -14.85
CA GLN A 75 -2.87 39.75 -14.27
C GLN A 75 -3.36 41.08 -14.83
N MET A 76 -2.50 42.11 -14.82
CA MET A 76 -2.77 43.42 -15.42
C MET A 76 -3.10 43.28 -16.91
N ALA A 77 -2.30 42.52 -17.67
CA ALA A 77 -2.53 42.29 -19.09
C ALA A 77 -3.89 41.62 -19.36
N ARG A 78 -4.26 40.59 -18.59
CA ARG A 78 -5.55 39.93 -18.71
C ARG A 78 -6.71 40.86 -18.36
N GLY A 79 -6.56 41.67 -17.31
CA GLY A 79 -7.55 42.67 -16.91
C GLY A 79 -7.79 43.69 -18.02
N VAL A 80 -6.73 44.32 -18.52
CA VAL A 80 -6.82 45.29 -19.61
C VAL A 80 -7.36 44.67 -20.89
N ALA A 81 -6.89 43.47 -21.28
CA ALA A 81 -7.39 42.79 -22.47
C ALA A 81 -8.88 42.44 -22.36
N ALA A 82 -9.35 41.99 -21.20
CA ALA A 82 -10.76 41.70 -20.99
C ALA A 82 -11.60 42.99 -21.06
N GLN A 83 -11.10 44.10 -20.49
CA GLN A 83 -11.76 45.40 -20.53
C GLN A 83 -11.87 45.96 -21.95
N LEU A 84 -10.81 45.86 -22.75
CA LEU A 84 -10.82 46.25 -24.17
C LEU A 84 -11.76 45.39 -25.02
N CYS A 85 -12.05 44.16 -24.57
CA CYS A 85 -13.02 43.26 -25.21
C CYS A 85 -14.43 43.35 -24.60
N GLU A 86 -14.72 44.36 -23.77
CA GLU A 86 -16.02 44.55 -23.10
C GLU A 86 -16.48 43.32 -22.28
N LYS A 87 -15.52 42.61 -21.67
CA LYS A 87 -15.78 41.50 -20.76
C LYS A 87 -15.61 41.95 -19.31
N ASP A 88 -16.33 41.28 -18.39
CA ASP A 88 -16.16 41.51 -16.95
C ASP A 88 -14.70 41.28 -16.53
N THR A 89 -14.20 42.18 -15.68
CA THR A 89 -12.82 42.15 -15.19
C THR A 89 -12.78 42.31 -13.67
N GLU A 90 -11.90 41.54 -13.04
CA GLU A 90 -11.62 41.69 -11.60
C GLU A 90 -10.63 42.84 -11.39
N PRO A 91 -10.88 43.76 -10.43
CA PRO A 91 -9.95 44.83 -10.13
C PRO A 91 -8.60 44.31 -9.58
N PHE A 92 -7.52 45.00 -9.92
CA PHE A 92 -6.18 44.71 -9.44
C PHE A 92 -5.95 45.34 -8.06
N PHE A 93 -5.77 44.50 -7.03
CA PHE A 93 -5.53 44.93 -5.64
C PHE A 93 -4.08 44.69 -5.16
N GLY A 94 -3.12 44.67 -6.09
CA GLY A 94 -1.72 44.36 -5.80
C GLY A 94 -1.37 42.89 -6.00
N ALA A 95 -0.14 42.53 -5.61
CA ALA A 95 0.45 41.24 -5.90
C ALA A 95 1.01 40.53 -4.67
N ASN A 96 0.94 39.19 -4.69
CA ASN A 96 1.70 38.36 -3.78
C ASN A 96 3.19 38.42 -4.16
N MET A 97 4.03 38.90 -3.24
CA MET A 97 5.48 39.05 -3.43
C MET A 97 6.26 37.74 -3.23
N SER A 98 5.58 36.59 -3.23
CA SER A 98 6.24 35.29 -3.20
C SER A 98 7.09 35.14 -4.46
N THR A 99 8.37 34.79 -4.29
CA THR A 99 9.34 34.71 -5.38
C THR A 99 10.05 33.37 -5.39
N LYS A 100 10.35 32.89 -6.60
CA LYS A 100 11.19 31.72 -6.84
C LYS A 100 12.33 32.18 -7.75
N LEU A 101 13.50 32.34 -7.17
CA LEU A 101 14.71 32.80 -7.84
C LEU A 101 15.54 31.58 -8.25
N LYS A 102 15.89 31.50 -9.53
CA LYS A 102 16.84 30.53 -10.06
C LYS A 102 18.18 31.24 -10.25
N LEU A 103 19.09 31.11 -9.29
CA LEU A 103 20.46 31.60 -9.42
C LEU A 103 21.32 30.46 -9.97
N LEU A 104 22.46 30.80 -10.61
CA LEU A 104 23.43 29.78 -11.02
C LEU A 104 23.96 29.06 -9.76
N GLY A 105 23.56 27.80 -9.59
CA GLY A 105 24.05 26.93 -8.53
C GLY A 105 23.23 26.93 -7.22
N VAL A 106 22.18 27.75 -7.09
CA VAL A 106 21.29 27.70 -5.91
C VAL A 106 19.87 28.15 -6.26
N ASP A 107 18.88 27.33 -5.91
CA ASP A 107 17.48 27.73 -6.00
C ASP A 107 17.04 28.39 -4.69
N VAL A 108 16.35 29.53 -4.78
CA VAL A 108 15.83 30.25 -3.60
C VAL A 108 14.34 30.52 -3.76
N GLY A 109 13.55 30.24 -2.73
CA GLY A 109 12.12 30.47 -2.68
C GLY A 109 11.74 31.26 -1.43
N SER A 110 10.89 32.27 -1.59
CA SER A 110 10.30 33.02 -0.48
C SER A 110 8.78 33.11 -0.65
N ILE A 111 8.03 32.90 0.43
CA ILE A 111 6.57 32.88 0.46
C ILE A 111 6.10 33.71 1.65
N GLY A 112 5.15 34.62 1.40
CA GLY A 112 4.40 35.33 2.45
C GLY A 112 5.26 35.98 3.53
N ASP A 113 4.86 35.84 4.79
CA ASP A 113 5.62 36.27 5.98
C ASP A 113 6.75 35.29 6.30
N ALA A 114 7.74 35.24 5.39
CA ALA A 114 8.92 34.40 5.47
C ALA A 114 9.77 34.62 6.75
N HIS A 115 9.65 35.81 7.36
CA HIS A 115 10.43 36.18 8.54
C HIS A 115 9.69 35.99 9.86
N GLY A 116 8.37 35.81 9.83
CA GLY A 116 7.53 35.70 11.02
C GLY A 116 7.34 37.04 11.72
N ALA A 117 7.10 38.10 10.95
CA ALA A 117 6.79 39.44 11.46
C ALA A 117 5.43 39.49 12.17
N LEU A 118 4.50 38.58 11.86
CA LEU A 118 3.21 38.50 12.53
C LEU A 118 3.38 38.07 14.00
N ALA A 119 2.77 38.82 14.92
CA ALA A 119 2.84 38.53 16.35
C ALA A 119 2.28 37.13 16.68
N GLY A 120 3.07 36.34 17.41
CA GLY A 120 2.71 34.96 17.80
C GLY A 120 2.97 33.90 16.74
N ALA A 121 3.58 34.26 15.59
CA ALA A 121 3.97 33.29 14.57
C ALA A 121 5.02 32.29 15.13
N VAL A 122 4.84 31.02 14.77
CA VAL A 122 5.77 29.94 15.12
C VAL A 122 6.54 29.54 13.86
N SER A 123 7.82 29.20 13.98
CA SER A 123 8.60 28.77 12.82
C SER A 123 9.33 27.45 13.02
N TYR A 124 9.28 26.60 12.00
CA TYR A 124 10.02 25.36 11.87
C TYR A 124 11.19 25.58 10.92
N ARG A 125 12.36 25.01 11.22
CA ARG A 125 13.56 25.15 10.41
C ARG A 125 14.17 23.78 10.15
N PHE A 126 14.54 23.54 8.90
CA PHE A 126 15.33 22.40 8.46
C PHE A 126 16.61 22.94 7.84
N ILE A 127 17.74 22.44 8.32
CA ILE A 127 19.07 22.83 7.85
C ILE A 127 19.81 21.54 7.55
N ASP A 128 20.24 21.39 6.31
CA ASP A 128 21.11 20.30 5.85
C ASP A 128 22.39 20.91 5.30
N GLU A 129 23.45 20.83 6.10
CA GLU A 129 24.77 21.36 5.73
C GLU A 129 25.41 20.56 4.61
N ALA A 130 25.07 19.27 4.43
CA ALA A 130 25.66 18.42 3.40
C ALA A 130 25.18 18.80 2.00
N THR A 131 23.93 19.20 1.87
CA THR A 131 23.33 19.66 0.60
C THR A 131 23.23 21.19 0.50
N ALA A 132 23.72 21.91 1.50
CA ALA A 132 23.52 23.36 1.66
C ALA A 132 22.05 23.77 1.55
N SER A 133 21.13 22.91 1.99
CA SER A 133 19.68 23.14 1.95
C SER A 133 19.20 23.79 3.24
N TYR A 134 18.54 24.94 3.12
CA TYR A 134 17.87 25.61 4.23
C TYR A 134 16.38 25.76 3.92
N ARG A 135 15.52 25.38 4.85
CA ARG A 135 14.06 25.55 4.74
C ARG A 135 13.50 26.09 6.03
N ARG A 136 12.65 27.09 5.94
CA ARG A 136 11.89 27.65 7.06
C ARG A 136 10.42 27.66 6.69
N LEU A 137 9.59 27.16 7.60
CA LEU A 137 8.13 27.28 7.53
C LEU A 137 7.66 28.17 8.68
N VAL A 138 6.85 29.17 8.38
CA VAL A 138 6.24 30.07 9.37
C VAL A 138 4.74 29.82 9.39
N VAL A 139 4.20 29.58 10.58
CA VAL A 139 2.79 29.22 10.79
C VAL A 139 2.14 30.16 11.81
N SER A 140 0.80 30.21 11.76
CA SER A 140 -0.02 30.98 12.70
C SER A 140 0.15 30.52 14.15
N ALA A 141 -0.19 31.38 15.10
CA ALA A 141 -0.07 31.09 16.54
C ALA A 141 -0.86 29.85 17.00
N ASP A 142 -1.96 29.53 16.31
CA ASP A 142 -2.77 28.33 16.55
C ASP A 142 -2.28 27.09 15.78
N GLY A 143 -1.21 27.22 14.99
CA GLY A 143 -0.59 26.15 14.22
C GLY A 143 -1.43 25.65 13.04
N LYS A 144 -2.47 26.37 12.62
CA LYS A 144 -3.41 25.89 11.59
C LYS A 144 -3.11 26.37 10.18
N GLN A 145 -2.42 27.49 10.01
CA GLN A 145 -2.21 28.11 8.70
C GLN A 145 -0.74 28.42 8.45
N VAL A 146 -0.32 28.33 7.19
CA VAL A 146 0.99 28.81 6.74
C VAL A 146 0.93 30.31 6.53
N LEU A 147 1.81 31.04 7.22
CA LEU A 147 2.01 32.48 7.05
C LEU A 147 3.10 32.78 6.03
N GLY A 148 4.13 31.95 5.96
CA GLY A 148 5.23 32.12 5.01
C GLY A 148 6.25 30.98 5.03
N ALA A 149 7.21 31.04 4.11
CA ALA A 149 8.30 30.07 4.03
C ALA A 149 9.54 30.66 3.34
N VAL A 150 10.71 30.10 3.64
CA VAL A 150 11.98 30.33 2.95
C VAL A 150 12.57 29.00 2.56
N LEU A 151 13.02 28.84 1.32
CA LEU A 151 13.74 27.67 0.82
C LEU A 151 15.01 28.13 0.13
N VAL A 152 16.13 27.47 0.39
CA VAL A 152 17.44 27.71 -0.23
C VAL A 152 18.03 26.34 -0.53
N GLY A 153 18.56 26.16 -1.74
CA GLY A 153 19.10 24.88 -2.21
C GLY A 153 18.03 24.02 -2.88
N ASP A 154 17.20 23.34 -2.09
CA ASP A 154 16.12 22.47 -2.58
C ASP A 154 14.76 23.17 -2.54
N ASN A 155 14.27 23.51 -3.73
CA ASN A 155 13.01 24.24 -3.94
C ASN A 155 11.84 23.35 -4.36
N SER A 156 11.97 22.01 -4.30
CA SER A 156 10.93 21.05 -4.69
C SER A 156 9.64 21.17 -3.85
N TYR A 157 9.73 21.74 -2.65
CA TYR A 157 8.61 21.94 -1.72
C TYR A 157 7.85 23.26 -1.94
N TYR A 158 8.42 24.18 -2.73
CA TYR A 158 7.91 25.55 -2.89
C TYR A 158 6.44 25.59 -3.31
N ASP A 159 6.09 24.85 -4.37
CA ASP A 159 4.75 24.93 -4.96
C ASP A 159 3.68 24.40 -3.99
N THR A 160 4.01 23.37 -3.19
CA THR A 160 3.11 22.85 -2.16
C THR A 160 2.89 23.88 -1.06
N LEU A 161 3.96 24.46 -0.51
CA LEU A 161 3.86 25.46 0.56
C LEU A 161 3.14 26.73 0.09
N LEU A 162 3.31 27.10 -1.18
CA LEU A 162 2.60 28.22 -1.79
C LEU A 162 1.08 27.96 -1.80
N GLN A 163 0.64 26.74 -2.12
CA GLN A 163 -0.78 26.39 -2.08
C GLN A 163 -1.36 26.45 -0.66
N TYR A 164 -0.62 26.02 0.36
CA TYR A 164 -1.05 26.16 1.75
C TYR A 164 -1.23 27.62 2.16
N ALA A 165 -0.28 28.49 1.80
CA ALA A 165 -0.31 29.91 2.12
C ALA A 165 -1.42 30.66 1.34
N GLN A 166 -1.57 30.39 0.04
CA GLN A 166 -2.54 31.11 -0.80
C GLN A 166 -3.99 30.73 -0.52
N ASN A 167 -4.26 29.46 -0.21
CA ASN A 167 -5.63 28.97 -0.04
C ASN A 167 -6.05 28.79 1.42
N GLY A 168 -5.19 29.14 2.38
CA GLY A 168 -5.49 28.98 3.82
C GLY A 168 -5.76 27.54 4.22
N ILE A 169 -5.10 26.57 3.57
CA ILE A 169 -5.31 25.13 3.79
C ILE A 169 -4.90 24.79 5.23
N THR A 170 -5.74 24.03 5.92
CA THR A 170 -5.44 23.56 7.28
C THR A 170 -4.19 22.69 7.27
N LEU A 171 -3.24 23.02 8.13
CA LEU A 171 -2.00 22.27 8.31
C LEU A 171 -2.24 20.84 8.84
N PRO A 172 -1.38 19.87 8.46
CA PRO A 172 -1.39 18.55 9.08
C PRO A 172 -1.05 18.62 10.57
N ALA A 173 -1.34 17.54 11.31
CA ALA A 173 -1.10 17.46 12.75
C ALA A 173 0.37 17.75 13.15
N ASP A 174 1.31 17.44 12.27
CA ASP A 174 2.71 17.87 12.37
C ASP A 174 3.09 18.76 11.17
N PRO A 175 3.10 20.09 11.32
CA PRO A 175 3.46 21.02 10.26
C PRO A 175 4.91 20.87 9.76
N SER A 176 5.82 20.35 10.58
CA SER A 176 7.23 20.21 10.20
C SER A 176 7.43 19.20 9.06
N SER A 177 6.53 18.21 8.95
CA SER A 177 6.50 17.23 7.86
C SER A 177 6.42 17.83 6.45
N LEU A 178 5.98 19.09 6.32
CA LEU A 178 5.89 19.79 5.04
C LEU A 178 7.24 20.30 4.52
N ILE A 179 8.28 20.39 5.37
CA ILE A 179 9.61 20.87 4.99
C ILE A 179 10.71 19.81 5.13
N LEU A 180 10.43 18.69 5.79
CA LEU A 180 11.37 17.59 5.96
C LEU A 180 11.50 16.73 4.69
N PRO A 181 12.70 16.19 4.39
CA PRO A 181 12.89 15.26 3.29
C PRO A 181 11.92 14.07 3.39
N ARG A 182 11.20 13.77 2.29
CA ARG A 182 10.44 12.52 2.17
C ARG A 182 11.40 11.35 1.94
N GLY A 183 12.02 10.86 3.01
CA GLY A 183 12.75 9.59 2.99
C GLY A 183 11.81 8.42 3.21
N GLU A 184 12.16 7.25 2.66
CA GLU A 184 11.78 5.99 3.31
C GLU A 184 12.13 6.11 4.80
N GLY A 185 11.25 5.65 5.69
CA GLY A 185 11.49 5.71 7.13
C GLY A 185 12.91 5.25 7.43
N ALA A 186 13.57 5.91 8.39
CA ALA A 186 14.96 5.64 8.75
C ALA A 186 15.23 4.12 8.74
N PRO A 187 16.35 3.65 8.15
CA PRO A 187 16.67 2.23 8.08
C PRO A 187 16.41 1.63 9.45
N THR A 188 15.53 0.63 9.50
CA THR A 188 15.24 -0.07 10.75
C THR A 188 16.56 -0.53 11.31
N LEU A 189 16.95 -0.05 12.50
CA LEU A 189 18.12 -0.54 13.21
C LEU A 189 18.02 -2.07 13.24
N GLY A 190 18.94 -2.72 12.54
CA GLY A 190 19.02 -4.17 12.52
C GLY A 190 19.29 -4.70 13.93
N ALA A 191 19.04 -5.99 14.12
CA ALA A 191 19.29 -6.65 15.40
C ALA A 191 20.74 -6.47 15.90
N ASP A 192 21.68 -6.31 14.98
CA ASP A 192 23.10 -6.01 15.15
C ASP A 192 23.35 -4.64 15.81
N ALA A 193 22.63 -3.60 15.40
CA ALA A 193 22.81 -2.23 15.88
C ALA A 193 22.17 -1.95 17.25
N LEU A 194 21.37 -2.89 17.78
CA LEU A 194 20.70 -2.71 19.07
C LEU A 194 21.66 -2.95 20.25
N PRO A 195 21.72 -2.04 21.25
CA PRO A 195 22.46 -2.27 22.49
C PRO A 195 21.78 -3.33 23.37
N ALA A 196 22.51 -3.93 24.31
CA ALA A 196 21.96 -4.92 25.25
C ALA A 196 20.77 -4.37 26.07
N THR A 197 20.72 -3.07 26.32
CA THR A 197 19.61 -2.40 27.04
C THR A 197 18.36 -2.17 26.18
N ALA A 198 18.43 -2.38 24.87
CA ALA A 198 17.29 -2.15 23.97
C ALA A 198 16.11 -3.04 24.33
N THR A 199 14.93 -2.45 24.52
CA THR A 199 13.71 -3.20 24.82
C THR A 199 13.19 -3.86 23.54
N ILE A 200 13.08 -5.19 23.55
CA ILE A 200 12.57 -5.98 22.43
C ILE A 200 11.08 -6.32 22.64
N CYS A 201 10.65 -6.62 23.88
CA CYS A 201 9.25 -6.88 24.19
C CYS A 201 8.74 -5.91 25.26
N SER A 202 7.89 -4.96 24.87
CA SER A 202 7.31 -3.99 25.82
C SER A 202 6.29 -4.63 26.79
N CYS A 203 5.52 -5.63 26.35
CA CYS A 203 4.49 -6.27 27.21
C CYS A 203 5.08 -6.99 28.42
N HIS A 204 6.25 -7.60 28.26
CA HIS A 204 6.94 -8.37 29.30
C HIS A 204 8.28 -7.74 29.71
N ASN A 205 8.53 -6.51 29.26
CA ASN A 205 9.75 -5.73 29.51
C ASN A 205 11.07 -6.50 29.27
N VAL A 206 11.16 -7.20 28.13
CA VAL A 206 12.34 -8.03 27.77
C VAL A 206 13.30 -7.22 26.91
N SER A 207 14.57 -7.17 27.31
CA SER A 207 15.65 -6.48 26.57
C SER A 207 16.43 -7.43 25.65
N LYS A 208 17.24 -6.88 24.74
CA LYS A 208 18.20 -7.66 23.93
C LYS A 208 19.15 -8.44 24.83
N GLY A 209 19.66 -7.82 25.90
CA GLY A 209 20.53 -8.45 26.88
C GLY A 209 19.87 -9.66 27.56
N SER A 210 18.57 -9.58 27.87
CA SER A 210 17.80 -10.72 28.41
C SER A 210 17.74 -11.90 27.42
N ILE A 211 17.68 -11.62 26.11
CA ILE A 211 17.72 -12.64 25.06
C ILE A 211 19.12 -13.22 24.93
N CYS A 212 20.17 -12.38 24.91
CA CYS A 212 21.56 -12.83 24.91
C CYS A 212 21.85 -13.73 26.11
N SER A 213 21.42 -13.36 27.32
CA SER A 213 21.57 -14.20 28.51
C SER A 213 20.82 -15.53 28.41
N ALA A 214 19.63 -15.55 27.79
CA ALA A 214 18.93 -16.81 27.54
C ALA A 214 19.71 -17.73 26.60
N ILE A 215 20.32 -17.17 25.54
CA ILE A 215 21.20 -17.90 24.62
C ILE A 215 22.45 -18.40 25.35
N ASP A 216 23.12 -17.54 26.13
CA ASP A 216 24.32 -17.87 26.88
C ASP A 216 24.06 -18.98 27.93
N ASN A 217 22.82 -19.06 28.43
CA ASN A 217 22.36 -20.14 29.32
C ASN A 217 21.95 -21.43 28.58
N GLY A 218 22.27 -21.55 27.28
CA GLY A 218 22.08 -22.77 26.49
C GLY A 218 20.79 -22.82 25.67
N CYS A 219 20.09 -21.71 25.50
CA CYS A 219 18.90 -21.68 24.66
C CYS A 219 19.26 -21.64 23.18
N THR A 220 18.96 -22.71 22.44
CA THR A 220 19.33 -22.89 21.03
C THR A 220 18.16 -22.80 20.05
N ASP A 221 16.93 -22.62 20.54
CA ASP A 221 15.76 -22.38 19.70
C ASP A 221 14.89 -21.21 20.20
N LEU A 222 14.03 -20.69 19.31
CA LEU A 222 13.17 -19.54 19.60
C LEU A 222 12.07 -19.88 20.63
N ALA A 223 11.65 -21.14 20.73
CA ALA A 223 10.63 -21.57 21.69
C ALA A 223 11.16 -21.51 23.12
N GLY A 224 12.40 -21.94 23.34
CA GLY A 224 13.14 -21.81 24.59
C GLY A 224 13.31 -20.35 25.00
N VAL A 225 13.61 -19.45 24.06
CA VAL A 225 13.72 -18.01 24.38
C VAL A 225 12.37 -17.45 24.80
N LYS A 226 11.29 -17.80 24.10
CA LYS A 226 9.93 -17.39 24.49
C LYS A 226 9.53 -17.97 25.84
N ALA A 227 9.88 -19.21 26.13
CA ALA A 227 9.57 -19.87 27.39
C ALA A 227 10.33 -19.22 28.56
N GLY A 228 11.63 -18.96 28.38
CA GLY A 228 12.53 -18.41 29.40
C GLY A 228 12.37 -16.90 29.63
N THR A 229 12.07 -16.13 28.59
CA THR A 229 11.97 -14.65 28.69
C THR A 229 10.54 -14.13 28.68
N LYS A 230 9.55 -14.95 28.31
CA LYS A 230 8.16 -14.56 28.01
C LYS A 230 8.00 -13.61 26.82
N ALA A 231 9.08 -13.21 26.13
CA ALA A 231 8.98 -12.35 24.95
C ALA A 231 8.03 -12.95 23.90
N ALA A 232 7.26 -12.09 23.21
CA ALA A 232 6.28 -12.47 22.18
C ALA A 232 5.09 -13.36 22.63
N THR A 233 4.93 -13.65 23.93
CA THR A 233 3.80 -14.45 24.44
C THR A 233 2.56 -13.64 24.82
N GLY A 234 2.66 -12.30 24.90
CA GLY A 234 1.55 -11.39 25.19
C GLY A 234 0.79 -10.97 23.93
N CYS A 235 1.10 -9.78 23.40
CA CYS A 235 0.45 -9.25 22.18
C CYS A 235 1.04 -9.78 20.86
N GLY A 236 2.19 -10.47 20.91
CA GLY A 236 2.89 -11.00 19.73
C GLY A 236 3.58 -9.96 18.83
N GLY A 237 3.46 -8.66 19.09
CA GLY A 237 3.97 -7.59 18.21
C GLY A 237 5.50 -7.57 18.00
N CYS A 238 6.27 -8.11 18.96
CA CYS A 238 7.72 -8.19 18.89
C CYS A 238 8.26 -9.51 18.30
N THR A 239 7.40 -10.44 17.84
CA THR A 239 7.83 -11.78 17.41
C THR A 239 8.90 -11.74 16.31
N ALA A 240 8.75 -10.86 15.33
CA ALA A 240 9.70 -10.72 14.23
C ALA A 240 11.06 -10.19 14.70
N LEU A 241 11.07 -9.12 15.52
CA LEU A 241 12.29 -8.53 16.05
C LEU A 241 13.01 -9.50 17.01
N LEU A 242 12.25 -10.22 17.84
CA LEU A 242 12.78 -11.28 18.71
C LEU A 242 13.49 -12.36 17.90
N LYS A 243 12.89 -12.83 16.80
CA LYS A 243 13.50 -13.82 15.91
C LYS A 243 14.79 -13.30 15.28
N GLN A 244 14.77 -12.07 14.75
CA GLN A 244 15.96 -11.45 14.15
C GLN A 244 17.11 -11.30 15.16
N VAL A 245 16.82 -10.83 16.38
CA VAL A 245 17.81 -10.72 17.46
C VAL A 245 18.35 -12.09 17.84
N PHE A 246 17.48 -13.07 18.01
CA PHE A 246 17.89 -14.43 18.36
C PHE A 246 18.80 -15.07 17.32
N GLU A 247 18.42 -15.02 16.04
CA GLU A 247 19.20 -15.60 14.93
C GLU A 247 20.55 -14.89 14.76
N HIS A 248 20.57 -13.56 14.83
CA HIS A 248 21.81 -12.78 14.76
C HIS A 248 22.77 -13.16 15.89
N GLU A 249 22.29 -13.21 17.13
CA GLU A 249 23.12 -13.51 18.31
C GLU A 249 23.65 -14.94 18.34
N LEU A 250 22.93 -15.91 17.75
CA LEU A 250 23.43 -17.27 17.52
C LEU A 250 24.55 -17.29 16.47
N MET A 251 24.33 -16.64 15.31
CA MET A 251 25.35 -16.56 14.25
C MET A 251 26.64 -15.88 14.76
N ALA A 252 26.50 -14.79 15.53
CA ALA A 252 27.63 -14.07 16.13
C ALA A 252 28.45 -14.93 17.09
N ARG A 253 27.83 -15.95 17.72
CA ARG A 253 28.49 -16.94 18.59
C ARG A 253 29.03 -18.16 17.83
N GLY A 254 29.00 -18.12 16.49
CA GLY A 254 29.43 -19.24 15.64
C GLY A 254 28.49 -20.44 15.67
N VAL A 255 27.28 -20.28 16.22
CA VAL A 255 26.24 -21.32 16.19
C VAL A 255 25.54 -21.25 14.83
N ALA A 256 25.65 -22.31 14.04
CA ALA A 256 24.94 -22.42 12.78
C ALA A 256 23.42 -22.37 13.05
N VAL A 257 22.75 -21.37 12.49
CA VAL A 257 21.29 -21.28 12.54
C VAL A 257 20.74 -22.32 11.58
N ASP A 258 20.08 -23.33 12.14
CA ASP A 258 19.40 -24.34 11.34
C ASP A 258 18.24 -23.69 10.56
N LYS A 259 18.35 -23.71 9.24
CA LYS A 259 17.33 -23.19 8.31
C LYS A 259 16.40 -24.28 7.77
N SER A 260 16.51 -25.50 8.32
CA SER A 260 15.64 -26.62 8.00
C SER A 260 14.17 -26.24 8.19
N LEU A 261 13.31 -26.74 7.30
CA LEU A 261 11.88 -26.50 7.37
C LEU A 261 11.29 -27.08 8.66
N CYS A 262 11.70 -28.31 9.01
CA CYS A 262 11.35 -29.03 10.24
C CYS A 262 12.21 -30.30 10.36
N GLU A 263 11.99 -31.10 11.40
CA GLU A 263 12.68 -32.39 11.62
C GLU A 263 12.62 -33.38 10.43
N HIS A 264 11.60 -33.27 9.57
CA HIS A 264 11.41 -34.13 8.42
C HIS A 264 12.26 -33.72 7.21
N PHE A 265 12.58 -32.42 7.07
CA PHE A 265 13.27 -31.88 5.89
C PHE A 265 14.36 -30.90 6.33
N ALA A 266 15.62 -31.29 6.08
CA ALA A 266 16.80 -30.50 6.40
C ALA A 266 17.07 -29.36 5.40
N TYR A 267 16.01 -28.84 4.77
CA TYR A 267 16.05 -27.91 3.66
C TYR A 267 15.09 -26.76 3.92
N THR A 268 15.41 -25.59 3.39
CA THR A 268 14.52 -24.44 3.32
C THR A 268 13.35 -24.69 2.38
N ARG A 269 12.28 -23.89 2.47
CA ARG A 269 11.17 -23.95 1.50
C ARG A 269 11.66 -23.74 0.05
N GLN A 270 12.59 -22.80 -0.16
CA GLN A 270 13.12 -22.47 -1.48
C GLN A 270 13.90 -23.64 -2.11
N GLU A 271 14.71 -24.34 -1.31
CA GLU A 271 15.41 -25.55 -1.76
C GLU A 271 14.42 -26.67 -2.10
N LEU A 272 13.40 -26.90 -1.26
CA LEU A 272 12.36 -27.89 -1.55
C LEU A 272 11.55 -27.55 -2.81
N TYR A 273 11.22 -26.27 -3.02
CA TYR A 273 10.58 -25.83 -4.27
C TYR A 273 11.47 -26.16 -5.49
N SER A 274 12.76 -25.89 -5.38
CA SER A 274 13.73 -26.16 -6.45
C SER A 274 13.85 -27.65 -6.75
N MET A 275 13.93 -28.50 -5.71
CA MET A 275 13.95 -29.96 -5.87
C MET A 275 12.68 -30.47 -6.56
N VAL A 276 11.50 -30.02 -6.11
CA VAL A 276 10.21 -30.38 -6.72
C VAL A 276 10.21 -30.05 -8.21
N ARG A 277 10.68 -28.86 -8.59
CA ARG A 277 10.74 -28.41 -9.99
C ARG A 277 11.75 -29.20 -10.83
N VAL A 278 12.98 -29.33 -10.35
CA VAL A 278 14.08 -29.94 -11.09
C VAL A 278 13.86 -31.44 -11.29
N GLU A 279 13.34 -32.13 -10.28
CA GLU A 279 13.11 -33.57 -10.34
C GLU A 279 11.71 -33.96 -10.84
N GLY A 280 10.81 -33.00 -11.03
CA GLY A 280 9.43 -33.26 -11.46
C GLY A 280 8.60 -34.01 -10.41
N ILE A 281 8.84 -33.79 -9.11
CA ILE A 281 8.15 -34.50 -8.04
C ILE A 281 6.71 -33.99 -7.91
N GLU A 282 5.73 -34.88 -8.03
CA GLU A 282 4.31 -34.50 -7.98
C GLU A 282 3.60 -34.85 -6.65
N THR A 283 4.24 -35.63 -5.77
CA THR A 283 3.59 -36.14 -4.54
C THR A 283 4.44 -35.87 -3.30
N PHE A 284 3.76 -35.74 -2.15
CA PHE A 284 4.43 -35.58 -0.85
C PHE A 284 5.26 -36.81 -0.48
N ASP A 285 4.73 -38.01 -0.72
CA ASP A 285 5.41 -39.27 -0.37
C ASP A 285 6.71 -39.45 -1.16
N GLU A 286 6.72 -39.08 -2.44
CA GLU A 286 7.93 -39.08 -3.25
C GLU A 286 8.96 -38.07 -2.72
N LEU A 287 8.53 -36.84 -2.40
CA LEU A 287 9.43 -35.82 -1.85
C LEU A 287 10.01 -36.27 -0.50
N LEU A 288 9.17 -36.83 0.38
CA LEU A 288 9.57 -37.31 1.70
C LEU A 288 10.54 -38.49 1.59
N THR A 289 10.31 -39.41 0.66
CA THR A 289 11.17 -40.59 0.46
C THR A 289 12.55 -40.19 -0.07
N ARG A 290 12.62 -39.22 -0.99
CA ARG A 290 13.89 -38.81 -1.61
C ARG A 290 14.69 -37.83 -0.76
N HIS A 291 14.02 -36.86 -0.15
CA HIS A 291 14.65 -35.67 0.45
C HIS A 291 14.31 -35.46 1.93
N GLY A 292 13.53 -36.36 2.53
CA GLY A 292 13.10 -36.23 3.92
C GLY A 292 13.37 -37.46 4.77
N LYS A 293 12.83 -37.43 6.00
CA LYS A 293 12.92 -38.50 7.00
C LYS A 293 11.58 -38.70 7.70
N GLY A 294 11.31 -39.92 8.16
CA GLY A 294 10.04 -40.29 8.79
C GLY A 294 9.00 -40.79 7.77
N ALA A 295 7.79 -41.11 8.24
CA ALA A 295 6.76 -41.77 7.44
C ALA A 295 5.54 -40.88 7.11
N HIS A 296 5.30 -39.81 7.87
CA HIS A 296 4.02 -39.09 7.80
C HIS A 296 4.13 -37.58 7.68
N GLY A 297 5.27 -36.94 8.00
CA GLY A 297 5.38 -35.48 8.06
C GLY A 297 4.63 -34.86 9.25
N CYS A 298 4.79 -33.55 9.44
CA CYS A 298 4.14 -32.75 10.50
C CYS A 298 3.25 -31.62 9.95
N ASP A 299 2.65 -30.87 10.87
CA ASP A 299 1.85 -29.66 10.65
C ASP A 299 2.64 -28.49 10.02
N ILE A 300 3.97 -28.57 9.95
CA ILE A 300 4.82 -27.58 9.26
C ILE A 300 5.06 -27.99 7.81
N CYS A 301 5.57 -29.20 7.56
CA CYS A 301 5.99 -29.59 6.22
C CYS A 301 4.84 -29.95 5.30
N LYS A 302 3.75 -30.53 5.81
CA LYS A 302 2.57 -30.87 5.00
C LYS A 302 1.98 -29.65 4.28
N PRO A 303 1.59 -28.57 4.96
CA PRO A 303 1.05 -27.40 4.28
C PRO A 303 2.09 -26.66 3.43
N ALA A 304 3.36 -26.66 3.84
CA ALA A 304 4.43 -26.05 3.05
C ALA A 304 4.63 -26.78 1.71
N VAL A 305 4.70 -28.11 1.73
CA VAL A 305 4.83 -28.94 0.53
C VAL A 305 3.54 -28.94 -0.28
N GLY A 306 2.37 -28.99 0.34
CA GLY A 306 1.08 -28.84 -0.34
C GLY A 306 1.00 -27.52 -1.12
N SER A 307 1.46 -26.42 -0.51
CA SER A 307 1.59 -25.11 -1.18
C SER A 307 2.59 -25.16 -2.34
N ILE A 308 3.76 -25.79 -2.17
CA ILE A 308 4.76 -25.96 -3.24
C ILE A 308 4.15 -26.75 -4.40
N LEU A 309 3.59 -27.94 -4.16
CA LEU A 309 3.00 -28.79 -5.19
C LEU A 309 1.86 -28.10 -5.93
N ALA A 310 1.00 -27.35 -5.23
CA ALA A 310 -0.08 -26.61 -5.86
C ALA A 310 0.44 -25.45 -6.71
N SER A 311 1.42 -24.70 -6.23
CA SER A 311 2.06 -23.63 -7.01
C SER A 311 2.86 -24.20 -8.19
N CYS A 312 3.30 -25.46 -8.05
CA CYS A 312 4.07 -26.14 -9.06
C CYS A 312 3.20 -26.67 -10.20
N TRP A 313 2.23 -27.48 -9.85
CA TRP A 313 1.53 -28.36 -10.80
C TRP A 313 0.06 -28.04 -10.96
N ASN A 314 -0.47 -27.15 -10.11
CA ASN A 314 -1.87 -26.71 -10.05
C ASN A 314 -2.89 -27.86 -10.16
N ARG A 315 -2.59 -29.00 -9.52
CA ARG A 315 -3.54 -30.12 -9.44
C ARG A 315 -4.65 -29.81 -8.44
N PRO A 316 -5.88 -30.32 -8.63
CA PRO A 316 -6.98 -30.08 -7.69
C PRO A 316 -6.60 -30.52 -6.27
N ILE A 317 -6.63 -29.60 -5.31
CA ILE A 317 -6.28 -29.88 -3.91
C ILE A 317 -7.22 -30.89 -3.23
N THR A 318 -8.34 -31.21 -3.87
CA THR A 318 -9.33 -32.19 -3.42
C THR A 318 -8.94 -33.63 -3.78
N GLU A 319 -7.90 -33.83 -4.61
CA GLU A 319 -7.33 -35.14 -4.91
C GLU A 319 -6.90 -35.87 -3.62
N PRO A 320 -7.18 -37.18 -3.47
CA PRO A 320 -6.92 -37.91 -2.23
C PRO A 320 -5.50 -37.79 -1.67
N SER A 321 -4.49 -37.70 -2.54
CA SER A 321 -3.07 -37.54 -2.15
C SER A 321 -2.73 -36.14 -1.64
N LEU A 322 -3.50 -35.11 -2.00
CA LEU A 322 -3.25 -33.72 -1.65
C LEU A 322 -4.06 -33.23 -0.45
N VAL A 323 -5.22 -33.84 -0.16
CA VAL A 323 -6.07 -33.48 0.98
C VAL A 323 -5.32 -33.49 2.31
N PRO A 324 -4.51 -34.51 2.66
CA PRO A 324 -3.82 -34.55 3.95
C PRO A 324 -2.78 -33.44 4.11
N LEU A 325 -2.43 -32.73 3.03
CA LEU A 325 -1.47 -31.64 3.02
C LEU A 325 -2.13 -30.28 3.27
N GLN A 326 -3.45 -30.18 3.10
CA GLN A 326 -4.16 -28.90 3.18
C GLN A 326 -4.43 -28.51 4.62
N ASP A 327 -4.49 -27.20 4.87
CA ASP A 327 -5.07 -26.69 6.09
C ASP A 327 -6.60 -26.88 6.08
N THR A 328 -7.26 -26.61 7.21
CA THR A 328 -8.72 -26.74 7.35
C THR A 328 -9.49 -25.96 6.28
N ASN A 329 -9.00 -24.76 5.92
CA ASN A 329 -9.72 -23.85 5.03
C ASN A 329 -9.64 -24.32 3.57
N ASP A 330 -8.47 -24.77 3.11
CA ASP A 330 -8.30 -25.39 1.80
C ASP A 330 -9.00 -26.76 1.74
N THR A 331 -8.95 -27.57 2.81
CA THR A 331 -9.60 -28.90 2.89
C THR A 331 -11.10 -28.82 2.63
N PHE A 332 -11.78 -27.82 3.21
CA PHE A 332 -13.22 -27.61 3.07
C PHE A 332 -13.58 -26.53 2.05
N MET A 333 -12.59 -25.97 1.35
CA MET A 333 -12.78 -24.92 0.36
C MET A 333 -13.68 -23.76 0.85
N ALA A 334 -13.52 -23.40 2.13
CA ALA A 334 -14.32 -22.41 2.84
C ALA A 334 -13.61 -21.95 4.12
N ASN A 335 -13.83 -20.70 4.56
CA ASN A 335 -13.23 -20.24 5.83
C ASN A 335 -14.04 -20.74 7.01
N MET A 336 -13.40 -21.46 7.93
CA MET A 336 -14.02 -21.85 9.20
C MET A 336 -14.25 -20.62 10.11
N GLN A 337 -15.41 -20.58 10.76
CA GLN A 337 -15.87 -19.52 11.66
C GLN A 337 -15.84 -19.97 13.12
N LYS A 338 -16.08 -19.03 14.04
CA LYS A 338 -15.92 -19.24 15.48
C LYS A 338 -16.74 -20.39 16.07
N ASN A 339 -17.89 -20.70 15.49
CA ASN A 339 -18.79 -21.78 15.94
C ASN A 339 -18.74 -23.01 15.02
N GLY A 340 -17.66 -23.21 14.25
CA GLY A 340 -17.51 -24.37 13.36
C GLY A 340 -18.27 -24.28 12.03
N THR A 341 -18.96 -23.16 11.77
CA THR A 341 -19.61 -22.90 10.47
C THR A 341 -18.61 -22.36 9.46
N TYR A 342 -19.04 -22.14 8.21
CA TYR A 342 -18.18 -21.81 7.08
C TYR A 342 -18.67 -20.60 6.32
N SER A 343 -17.73 -19.83 5.72
CA SER A 343 -18.05 -18.72 4.83
C SER A 343 -17.96 -19.13 3.36
N VAL A 344 -18.93 -18.66 2.57
CA VAL A 344 -19.05 -18.86 1.12
C VAL A 344 -18.86 -17.51 0.44
N VAL A 345 -17.87 -17.44 -0.46
CA VAL A 345 -17.52 -16.23 -1.20
C VAL A 345 -17.41 -16.58 -2.68
N PRO A 346 -18.47 -16.37 -3.48
CA PRO A 346 -18.38 -16.52 -4.92
C PRO A 346 -17.38 -15.51 -5.51
N ARG A 347 -16.77 -15.87 -6.63
CA ARG A 347 -15.91 -14.98 -7.39
C ARG A 347 -16.75 -13.92 -8.08
N ILE A 348 -16.33 -12.66 -7.99
CA ILE A 348 -16.96 -11.51 -8.66
C ILE A 348 -15.79 -10.69 -9.26
N PRO A 349 -15.30 -11.07 -10.46
CA PRO A 349 -14.12 -10.46 -11.05
C PRO A 349 -14.24 -8.96 -11.20
N GLY A 350 -13.23 -8.21 -10.76
CA GLY A 350 -13.24 -6.74 -10.81
C GLY A 350 -14.36 -6.07 -9.99
N GLY A 351 -15.16 -6.83 -9.23
CA GLY A 351 -16.38 -6.33 -8.60
C GLY A 351 -17.58 -6.18 -9.54
N GLU A 352 -17.50 -6.70 -10.75
CA GLU A 352 -18.57 -6.62 -11.75
C GLU A 352 -19.56 -7.78 -11.60
N ILE A 353 -20.85 -7.46 -11.40
CA ILE A 353 -21.92 -8.44 -11.18
C ILE A 353 -23.19 -8.02 -11.92
N THR A 354 -23.86 -8.98 -12.56
CA THR A 354 -25.15 -8.75 -13.23
C THR A 354 -26.29 -8.64 -12.20
N PRO A 355 -27.41 -7.98 -12.55
CA PRO A 355 -28.60 -7.98 -11.70
C PRO A 355 -29.10 -9.39 -11.35
N ASP A 356 -29.10 -10.30 -12.31
CA ASP A 356 -29.53 -11.70 -12.08
C ASP A 356 -28.57 -12.43 -11.15
N GLY A 357 -27.25 -12.24 -11.30
CA GLY A 357 -26.25 -12.79 -10.39
C GLY A 357 -26.42 -12.26 -8.96
N LEU A 358 -26.72 -10.96 -8.81
CA LEU A 358 -27.00 -10.35 -7.51
C LEU A 358 -28.27 -10.93 -6.86
N ILE A 359 -29.33 -11.14 -7.66
CA ILE A 359 -30.57 -11.81 -7.22
C ILE A 359 -30.28 -13.25 -6.79
N ALA A 360 -29.48 -13.99 -7.55
CA ALA A 360 -29.12 -15.38 -7.25
C ALA A 360 -28.37 -15.49 -5.90
N ILE A 361 -27.37 -14.63 -5.66
CA ILE A 361 -26.68 -14.56 -4.36
C ILE A 361 -27.67 -14.25 -3.23
N GLY A 362 -28.59 -13.30 -3.46
CA GLY A 362 -29.63 -12.95 -2.49
C GLY A 362 -30.59 -14.09 -2.18
N ALA A 363 -30.98 -14.87 -3.21
CA ALA A 363 -31.86 -16.02 -3.07
C ALA A 363 -31.19 -17.14 -2.26
N VAL A 364 -29.93 -17.49 -2.59
CA VAL A 364 -29.12 -18.46 -1.84
C VAL A 364 -28.95 -18.00 -0.39
N ALA A 365 -28.55 -16.74 -0.18
CA ALA A 365 -28.39 -16.19 1.17
C ALA A 365 -29.67 -16.29 2.00
N LYS A 366 -30.82 -16.00 1.39
CA LYS A 366 -32.13 -16.10 2.06
C LYS A 366 -32.52 -17.55 2.35
N LYS A 367 -32.28 -18.47 1.41
CA LYS A 367 -32.61 -19.90 1.54
C LYS A 367 -31.90 -20.56 2.72
N TYR A 368 -30.61 -20.25 2.89
CA TYR A 368 -29.76 -20.84 3.94
C TYR A 368 -29.59 -19.92 5.17
N ASP A 369 -30.37 -18.84 5.28
CA ASP A 369 -30.32 -17.81 6.33
C ASP A 369 -28.91 -17.23 6.56
N LEU A 370 -28.10 -17.08 5.51
CA LEU A 370 -26.70 -16.66 5.60
C LEU A 370 -26.57 -15.18 5.97
N TYR A 371 -25.65 -14.85 6.89
CA TYR A 371 -25.28 -13.45 7.12
C TYR A 371 -24.50 -12.93 5.91
N THR A 372 -24.85 -11.74 5.40
CA THR A 372 -24.31 -11.19 4.16
C THR A 372 -23.51 -9.91 4.42
N LYS A 373 -22.35 -9.79 3.77
CA LYS A 373 -21.50 -8.59 3.91
C LYS A 373 -20.74 -8.27 2.63
N ILE A 374 -20.85 -7.02 2.18
CA ILE A 374 -19.97 -6.47 1.15
C ILE A 374 -18.57 -6.30 1.72
N THR A 375 -17.58 -6.81 1.00
CA THR A 375 -16.17 -6.82 1.40
C THR A 375 -15.39 -5.68 0.73
N GLY A 376 -14.25 -5.31 1.30
CA GLY A 376 -13.34 -4.31 0.71
C GLY A 376 -12.68 -4.76 -0.60
N GLY A 377 -12.86 -6.01 -1.03
CA GLY A 377 -12.43 -6.53 -2.33
C GLY A 377 -13.55 -6.57 -3.37
N GLN A 378 -14.62 -5.80 -3.19
CA GLN A 378 -15.78 -5.76 -4.09
C GLN A 378 -16.48 -7.12 -4.29
N ARG A 379 -16.52 -7.93 -3.23
CA ARG A 379 -17.24 -9.21 -3.21
C ARG A 379 -18.29 -9.26 -2.11
N ILE A 380 -19.19 -10.23 -2.20
CA ILE A 380 -20.20 -10.52 -1.17
C ILE A 380 -19.77 -11.78 -0.42
N ASP A 381 -19.67 -11.69 0.90
CA ASP A 381 -19.32 -12.79 1.79
C ASP A 381 -20.56 -13.27 2.53
N LEU A 382 -20.81 -14.58 2.48
CA LEU A 382 -21.97 -15.26 3.04
C LEU A 382 -21.52 -16.13 4.21
N PHE A 383 -22.01 -15.88 5.42
CA PHE A 383 -21.52 -16.51 6.64
C PHE A 383 -22.55 -17.44 7.31
N GLY A 384 -22.03 -18.46 7.99
CA GLY A 384 -22.79 -19.35 8.85
C GLY A 384 -23.24 -20.64 8.15
N ALA A 385 -22.76 -20.93 6.95
CA ALA A 385 -23.09 -22.18 6.27
C ALA A 385 -22.57 -23.36 7.10
N GLN A 386 -23.40 -24.36 7.32
CA GLN A 386 -22.95 -25.62 7.92
C GLN A 386 -22.18 -26.45 6.90
N LEU A 387 -21.36 -27.37 7.39
CA LEU A 387 -20.49 -28.19 6.55
C LEU A 387 -21.27 -28.92 5.42
N HIS A 388 -22.42 -29.50 5.76
CA HIS A 388 -23.29 -30.23 4.83
C HIS A 388 -24.07 -29.35 3.85
N GLU A 389 -24.19 -28.05 4.13
CA GLU A 389 -24.85 -27.12 3.23
C GLU A 389 -23.92 -26.65 2.10
N LEU A 390 -22.59 -26.78 2.27
CA LEU A 390 -21.63 -26.25 1.30
C LEU A 390 -21.83 -26.82 -0.12
N PRO A 391 -21.98 -28.14 -0.34
CA PRO A 391 -22.23 -28.67 -1.69
C PRO A 391 -23.51 -28.10 -2.32
N ASP A 392 -24.60 -28.00 -1.57
CA ASP A 392 -25.89 -27.52 -2.09
C ASP A 392 -25.80 -26.04 -2.45
N ILE A 393 -25.23 -25.22 -1.56
CA ILE A 393 -25.00 -23.78 -1.79
C ILE A 393 -24.15 -23.57 -3.04
N TRP A 394 -23.05 -24.30 -3.19
CA TRP A 394 -22.17 -24.16 -4.35
C TRP A 394 -22.79 -24.68 -5.64
N SER A 395 -23.65 -25.71 -5.58
CA SER A 395 -24.40 -26.17 -6.76
C SER A 395 -25.29 -25.06 -7.31
N GLU A 396 -26.04 -24.37 -6.44
CA GLU A 396 -26.91 -23.25 -6.86
C GLU A 396 -26.11 -22.06 -7.39
N LEU A 397 -24.99 -21.72 -6.74
CA LEU A 397 -24.13 -20.62 -7.18
C LEU A 397 -23.48 -20.91 -8.54
N ILE A 398 -23.04 -22.15 -8.77
CA ILE A 398 -22.44 -22.56 -10.05
C ILE A 398 -23.49 -22.60 -11.16
N GLU A 399 -24.72 -23.06 -10.88
CA GLU A 399 -25.83 -23.00 -11.82
C GLU A 399 -26.15 -21.54 -12.22
N ALA A 400 -26.01 -20.60 -11.28
CA ALA A 400 -26.12 -19.17 -11.54
C ALA A 400 -24.88 -18.54 -12.21
N GLY A 401 -23.86 -19.33 -12.57
CA GLY A 401 -22.67 -18.89 -13.31
C GLY A 401 -21.50 -18.42 -12.45
N PHE A 402 -21.51 -18.63 -11.13
CA PHE A 402 -20.40 -18.26 -10.26
C PHE A 402 -19.31 -19.33 -10.18
N GLU A 403 -18.08 -18.88 -9.96
CA GLU A 403 -16.93 -19.72 -9.63
C GLU A 403 -16.52 -19.57 -8.16
N THR A 404 -15.68 -20.47 -7.67
CA THR A 404 -15.09 -20.33 -6.32
C THR A 404 -14.16 -19.11 -6.23
N GLY A 405 -14.44 -18.24 -5.24
CA GLY A 405 -13.66 -17.03 -4.99
C GLY A 405 -12.33 -17.27 -4.27
N HIS A 406 -12.00 -18.51 -3.89
CA HIS A 406 -10.78 -18.87 -3.16
C HIS A 406 -10.50 -17.98 -1.94
N ALA A 407 -11.56 -17.48 -1.29
CA ALA A 407 -11.44 -16.60 -0.13
C ALA A 407 -10.91 -17.33 1.12
N TYR A 408 -10.62 -18.62 1.04
CA TYR A 408 -10.13 -19.47 2.11
C TYR A 408 -8.62 -19.76 1.99
N GLY A 409 -8.13 -20.02 0.77
CA GLY A 409 -6.75 -20.48 0.57
C GLY A 409 -5.67 -19.39 0.60
N LYS A 410 -4.40 -19.80 0.64
CA LYS A 410 -3.25 -18.91 0.38
C LYS A 410 -3.05 -18.80 -1.13
N SER A 411 -3.88 -17.97 -1.76
CA SER A 411 -3.99 -17.84 -3.21
C SER A 411 -4.35 -16.42 -3.64
N THR A 412 -4.48 -16.19 -4.94
CA THR A 412 -5.11 -14.99 -5.52
C THR A 412 -6.53 -14.83 -4.99
N ARG A 413 -6.77 -13.77 -4.21
CA ARG A 413 -8.05 -13.52 -3.54
C ARG A 413 -9.01 -12.67 -4.36
N THR A 414 -8.57 -11.52 -4.83
CA THR A 414 -9.42 -10.51 -5.47
C THR A 414 -8.56 -9.57 -6.29
N VAL A 415 -9.10 -9.14 -7.43
CA VAL A 415 -8.61 -7.99 -8.19
C VAL A 415 -9.66 -6.89 -8.07
N LYS A 416 -9.38 -5.89 -7.24
CA LYS A 416 -10.30 -4.74 -7.06
C LYS A 416 -10.15 -3.79 -8.23
N SER A 417 -11.24 -3.34 -8.85
CA SER A 417 -11.20 -2.35 -9.93
C SER A 417 -11.85 -1.03 -9.48
N CYS A 418 -11.61 0.06 -10.20
CA CYS A 418 -12.57 1.17 -10.22
C CYS A 418 -13.35 1.15 -11.53
N ALA A 419 -14.36 2.02 -11.64
CA ALA A 419 -15.26 2.06 -12.79
C ALA A 419 -14.57 2.41 -14.14
N GLY A 420 -13.28 2.80 -14.12
CA GLY A 420 -12.48 3.01 -15.33
C GLY A 420 -13.01 4.08 -16.27
N SER A 421 -12.47 4.12 -17.49
CA SER A 421 -12.98 4.97 -18.58
C SER A 421 -14.38 4.57 -19.07
N THR A 422 -14.86 3.38 -18.70
CA THR A 422 -16.19 2.86 -19.03
C THR A 422 -17.31 3.74 -18.45
N TRP A 423 -17.12 4.27 -17.24
CA TRP A 423 -18.15 5.09 -16.56
C TRP A 423 -17.62 6.36 -15.92
N CYS A 424 -16.39 6.37 -15.44
CA CYS A 424 -15.85 7.51 -14.70
C CYS A 424 -15.38 8.59 -15.68
N ARG A 425 -15.87 9.82 -15.54
CA ARG A 425 -15.40 10.97 -16.34
C ARG A 425 -13.90 11.27 -16.25
N TYR A 426 -13.21 10.70 -15.26
CA TYR A 426 -11.76 10.83 -15.04
C TYR A 426 -11.00 9.56 -15.39
N GLY A 427 -11.68 8.49 -15.82
CA GLY A 427 -11.03 7.26 -16.21
C GLY A 427 -10.22 7.49 -17.47
N VAL A 428 -8.93 7.19 -17.40
CA VAL A 428 -7.97 7.28 -18.50
C VAL A 428 -8.02 6.00 -19.33
N GLN A 429 -8.06 4.85 -18.67
CA GLN A 429 -8.17 3.53 -19.32
C GLN A 429 -9.22 2.65 -18.65
N ASP A 430 -9.57 1.55 -19.34
CA ASP A 430 -10.55 0.58 -18.88
C ASP A 430 -9.93 -0.35 -17.82
N SER A 431 -9.99 0.11 -16.56
CA SER A 431 -9.53 -0.67 -15.42
C SER A 431 -10.40 -1.89 -15.12
N VAL A 432 -11.65 -1.92 -15.58
CA VAL A 432 -12.54 -3.06 -15.34
C VAL A 432 -12.08 -4.21 -16.22
N ALA A 433 -11.94 -4.00 -17.53
CA ALA A 433 -11.45 -5.01 -18.46
C ALA A 433 -10.06 -5.56 -18.06
N MET A 434 -9.14 -4.67 -17.67
CA MET A 434 -7.81 -5.10 -17.20
C MET A 434 -7.88 -5.87 -15.87
N ALA A 435 -8.76 -5.49 -14.94
CA ALA A 435 -8.96 -6.25 -13.70
C ALA A 435 -9.53 -7.65 -13.97
N LEU A 436 -10.49 -7.78 -14.89
CA LEU A 436 -11.03 -9.07 -15.33
C LEU A 436 -9.93 -9.94 -15.95
N ARG A 437 -9.13 -9.38 -16.87
CA ARG A 437 -7.99 -10.07 -17.50
C ARG A 437 -7.00 -10.62 -16.46
N ILE A 438 -6.62 -9.79 -15.48
CA ILE A 438 -5.72 -10.21 -14.39
C ILE A 438 -6.39 -11.26 -13.50
N GLU A 439 -7.67 -11.09 -13.15
CA GLU A 439 -8.36 -12.02 -12.26
C GLU A 439 -8.54 -13.40 -12.90
N ASP A 440 -8.92 -13.44 -14.17
CA ASP A 440 -9.09 -14.69 -14.93
C ASP A 440 -7.76 -15.38 -15.23
N ARG A 441 -6.66 -14.63 -15.40
CA ARG A 441 -5.34 -15.23 -15.56
C ARG A 441 -4.85 -15.86 -14.25
N TYR A 442 -4.99 -15.17 -13.13
CA TYR A 442 -4.36 -15.61 -11.87
C TYR A 442 -5.31 -16.31 -10.90
N LYS A 443 -6.56 -16.62 -11.30
CA LYS A 443 -7.48 -17.42 -10.48
C LYS A 443 -6.90 -18.81 -10.23
N GLY A 444 -7.07 -19.31 -9.01
CA GLY A 444 -6.53 -20.60 -8.58
C GLY A 444 -5.04 -20.61 -8.24
N LEU A 445 -4.26 -19.57 -8.60
CA LEU A 445 -2.84 -19.50 -8.24
C LEU A 445 -2.66 -19.53 -6.73
N ARG A 446 -2.10 -20.62 -6.21
CA ARG A 446 -1.64 -20.74 -4.83
C ARG A 446 -0.22 -20.20 -4.70
N SER A 447 0.08 -19.69 -3.51
CA SER A 447 1.31 -18.96 -3.22
C SER A 447 1.68 -19.08 -1.74
N PRO A 448 2.92 -18.75 -1.34
CA PRO A 448 3.35 -18.84 0.06
C PRO A 448 2.40 -18.12 1.04
N HIS A 449 1.78 -17.02 0.59
CA HIS A 449 0.71 -16.34 1.30
C HIS A 449 -0.35 -15.79 0.33
N LYS A 450 -1.52 -15.36 0.84
CA LYS A 450 -2.60 -14.73 0.06
C LYS A 450 -2.10 -13.53 -0.76
N LEU A 451 -2.59 -13.41 -2.00
CA LEU A 451 -2.30 -12.32 -2.93
C LEU A 451 -3.55 -11.48 -3.18
N LYS A 452 -3.38 -10.16 -3.24
CA LYS A 452 -4.40 -9.20 -3.62
C LYS A 452 -3.88 -8.30 -4.72
N PHE A 453 -4.77 -7.94 -5.63
CA PHE A 453 -4.48 -7.08 -6.76
C PHE A 453 -5.47 -5.92 -6.77
N ALA A 454 -5.11 -4.83 -7.44
CA ALA A 454 -6.09 -3.85 -7.85
C ALA A 454 -5.66 -3.06 -9.08
N VAL A 455 -6.65 -2.62 -9.86
CA VAL A 455 -6.47 -1.85 -11.09
C VAL A 455 -7.27 -0.56 -10.99
N SER A 456 -6.58 0.58 -11.06
CA SER A 456 -7.18 1.91 -11.08
C SER A 456 -7.08 2.51 -12.48
N GLY A 457 -8.21 2.98 -13.02
CA GLY A 457 -8.25 3.61 -14.33
C GLY A 457 -7.69 5.03 -14.38
N CYS A 458 -7.17 5.58 -13.27
CA CYS A 458 -6.44 6.85 -13.22
C CYS A 458 -5.70 7.00 -11.87
N THR A 459 -4.89 8.05 -11.76
CA THR A 459 -4.10 8.40 -10.56
C THR A 459 -4.93 8.79 -9.32
N ARG A 460 -6.25 8.97 -9.45
CA ARG A 460 -7.16 9.13 -8.30
C ARG A 460 -7.33 7.85 -7.47
N GLU A 461 -6.90 6.72 -8.03
CA GLU A 461 -6.58 5.53 -7.24
C GLU A 461 -7.76 4.92 -6.47
N CYS A 462 -8.99 5.06 -6.96
CA CYS A 462 -10.18 4.58 -6.23
C CYS A 462 -10.18 3.05 -5.94
N ALA A 463 -9.33 2.26 -6.63
CA ALA A 463 -9.17 0.84 -6.38
C ALA A 463 -8.17 0.49 -5.25
N GLU A 464 -7.44 1.47 -4.69
CA GLU A 464 -6.40 1.25 -3.68
C GLU A 464 -5.27 0.30 -4.15
N ALA A 465 -4.92 0.35 -5.45
CA ALA A 465 -3.77 -0.32 -6.09
C ALA A 465 -2.47 -0.26 -5.29
N GLN A 466 -2.09 0.89 -4.73
CA GLN A 466 -0.86 1.05 -3.96
C GLN A 466 -0.91 0.34 -2.59
N SER A 467 -2.04 -0.25 -2.19
CA SER A 467 -2.15 -1.04 -0.95
C SER A 467 -2.11 -2.56 -1.17
N LYS A 468 -1.95 -3.00 -2.43
CA LYS A 468 -2.06 -4.41 -2.83
C LYS A 468 -0.70 -5.02 -3.16
N ASP A 469 -0.64 -6.35 -3.19
CA ASP A 469 0.59 -7.08 -3.51
C ASP A 469 1.03 -6.77 -4.96
N VAL A 470 0.05 -6.54 -5.85
CA VAL A 470 0.22 -6.01 -7.22
C VAL A 470 -0.81 -4.91 -7.46
N GLY A 471 -0.35 -3.70 -7.75
CA GLY A 471 -1.18 -2.55 -8.08
C GLY A 471 -0.95 -2.10 -9.51
N VAL A 472 -2.00 -1.79 -10.24
CA VAL A 472 -1.94 -1.29 -11.62
C VAL A 472 -2.68 0.04 -11.69
N ILE A 473 -2.04 1.08 -12.22
CA ILE A 473 -2.64 2.42 -12.35
C ILE A 473 -2.46 2.92 -13.77
N ALA A 474 -3.56 3.28 -14.42
CA ALA A 474 -3.54 3.81 -15.78
C ALA A 474 -2.84 5.19 -15.85
N THR A 475 -2.06 5.37 -16.91
CA THR A 475 -1.51 6.65 -17.38
C THR A 475 -1.99 6.91 -18.81
N GLU A 476 -1.67 8.07 -19.36
CA GLU A 476 -1.94 8.38 -20.77
C GLU A 476 -1.13 7.51 -21.74
N ASN A 477 0.00 6.94 -21.29
CA ASN A 477 0.93 6.19 -22.12
C ASN A 477 0.90 4.67 -21.86
N GLY A 478 0.03 4.17 -20.98
CA GLY A 478 -0.03 2.76 -20.62
C GLY A 478 -0.32 2.55 -19.13
N TRP A 479 0.36 1.59 -18.51
CA TRP A 479 0.14 1.21 -17.13
C TRP A 479 1.38 1.43 -16.26
N ASN A 480 1.18 2.03 -15.10
CA ASN A 480 2.15 1.97 -14.01
C ASN A 480 1.89 0.73 -13.17
N LEU A 481 2.92 -0.11 -13.03
CA LEU A 481 2.93 -1.30 -12.19
C LEU A 481 3.55 -0.96 -10.84
N TYR A 482 2.84 -1.28 -9.76
CA TYR A 482 3.28 -1.16 -8.38
C TYR A 482 3.33 -2.54 -7.73
N LEU A 483 4.37 -2.83 -6.95
CA LEU A 483 4.57 -4.15 -6.34
C LEU A 483 4.81 -4.08 -4.83
N CYS A 484 4.53 -5.19 -4.14
CA CYS A 484 4.90 -5.45 -2.74
C CYS A 484 4.19 -4.53 -1.71
N GLY A 485 2.96 -4.10 -1.99
CA GLY A 485 2.11 -3.43 -1.00
C GLY A 485 1.29 -4.42 -0.17
N ASN A 486 0.82 -3.97 1.00
CA ASN A 486 -0.14 -4.74 1.78
C ASN A 486 -0.93 -3.89 2.77
N GLY A 487 -2.20 -4.23 2.96
CA GLY A 487 -2.90 -3.95 4.22
C GLY A 487 -2.55 -4.95 5.33
N GLY A 488 -2.90 -4.62 6.58
CA GLY A 488 -2.77 -5.51 7.74
C GLY A 488 -2.20 -4.81 8.97
N MET A 489 -1.61 -5.58 9.89
CA MET A 489 -1.01 -5.07 11.14
C MET A 489 0.13 -4.08 10.90
N ARG A 490 0.91 -4.28 9.82
CA ARG A 490 1.92 -3.35 9.32
C ARG A 490 1.57 -2.98 7.88
N PRO A 491 0.73 -1.95 7.66
CA PRO A 491 0.38 -1.52 6.32
C PRO A 491 1.63 -0.99 5.60
N ARG A 492 1.73 -1.26 4.31
CA ARG A 492 2.84 -0.82 3.46
C ARG A 492 2.28 -0.44 2.08
N HIS A 493 2.73 0.69 1.56
CA HIS A 493 2.46 1.04 0.18
C HIS A 493 3.34 0.22 -0.77
N ALA A 494 2.76 -0.20 -1.88
CA ALA A 494 3.47 -0.79 -3.00
C ALA A 494 4.37 0.28 -3.64
N GLU A 495 5.51 -0.16 -4.15
CA GLU A 495 6.49 0.73 -4.79
C GLU A 495 6.28 0.73 -6.30
N LEU A 496 6.50 1.89 -6.94
CA LEU A 496 6.45 2.00 -8.39
C LEU A 496 7.56 1.15 -9.00
N PHE A 497 7.17 0.12 -9.73
CA PHE A 497 8.07 -0.87 -10.31
C PHE A 497 8.43 -0.53 -11.76
N ALA A 498 7.44 -0.23 -12.58
CA ALA A 498 7.62 0.16 -13.99
C ALA A 498 6.48 1.07 -14.45
N THR A 499 6.74 1.90 -15.45
CA THR A 499 5.80 2.90 -15.99
C THR A 499 5.52 2.65 -17.46
N ASP A 500 4.41 3.21 -17.95
CA ASP A 500 4.06 3.27 -19.37
C ASP A 500 4.10 1.91 -20.07
N LEU A 501 3.66 0.86 -19.37
CA LEU A 501 3.61 -0.50 -19.89
C LEU A 501 2.40 -0.67 -20.81
N ASP A 502 2.59 -1.35 -21.94
CA ASP A 502 1.49 -1.95 -22.67
C ASP A 502 0.91 -3.17 -21.93
N ASP A 503 -0.28 -3.61 -22.35
CA ASP A 503 -1.00 -4.71 -21.71
C ASP A 503 -0.21 -6.03 -21.67
N GLU A 504 0.52 -6.37 -22.73
CA GLU A 504 1.26 -7.64 -22.81
C GLU A 504 2.49 -7.60 -21.91
N THR A 505 3.24 -6.50 -21.95
CA THR A 505 4.42 -6.30 -21.09
C THR A 505 4.01 -6.27 -19.62
N LEU A 506 2.89 -5.63 -19.27
CA LEU A 506 2.33 -5.62 -17.92
C LEU A 506 2.09 -7.06 -17.41
N ILE A 507 1.41 -7.89 -18.20
CA ILE A 507 1.11 -9.27 -17.81
C ILE A 507 2.39 -10.10 -17.66
N ARG A 508 3.36 -9.96 -18.58
CA ARG A 508 4.65 -10.67 -18.47
C ARG A 508 5.40 -10.30 -17.20
N TYR A 509 5.43 -9.03 -16.81
CA TYR A 509 6.09 -8.62 -15.58
C TYR A 509 5.38 -9.14 -14.33
N ILE A 510 4.04 -9.19 -14.33
CA ILE A 510 3.28 -9.79 -13.23
C ILE A 510 3.55 -11.30 -13.16
N ASP A 511 3.57 -12.02 -14.28
CA ASP A 511 3.88 -13.47 -14.33
C ASP A 511 5.25 -13.76 -13.70
N ARG A 512 6.28 -13.04 -14.15
CA ARG A 512 7.66 -13.16 -13.66
C ARG A 512 7.74 -12.85 -12.17
N PHE A 513 7.12 -11.75 -11.73
CA PHE A 513 7.08 -11.36 -10.33
C PHE A 513 6.46 -12.45 -9.45
N LEU A 514 5.28 -12.94 -9.82
CA LEU A 514 4.54 -13.93 -9.04
C LEU A 514 5.31 -15.25 -8.96
N MET A 515 5.87 -15.73 -10.08
CA MET A 515 6.63 -16.98 -10.10
C MET A 515 7.97 -16.86 -9.35
N LEU A 516 8.65 -15.71 -9.43
CA LEU A 516 9.87 -15.47 -8.66
C LEU A 516 9.57 -15.43 -7.15
N TYR A 517 8.50 -14.74 -6.73
CA TYR A 517 8.03 -14.71 -5.34
C TYR A 517 7.68 -16.13 -4.85
N ILE A 518 6.88 -16.88 -5.62
CA ILE A 518 6.50 -18.26 -5.28
C ILE A 518 7.72 -19.17 -5.12
N ARG A 519 8.72 -19.00 -5.99
CA ARG A 519 9.96 -19.77 -5.99
C ARG A 519 10.83 -19.50 -4.78
N THR A 520 10.93 -18.25 -4.33
CA THR A 520 11.99 -17.82 -3.40
C THR A 520 11.50 -17.43 -2.01
N ALA A 521 10.23 -17.09 -1.82
CA ALA A 521 9.72 -16.71 -0.51
C ALA A 521 9.61 -17.89 0.47
N ASP A 522 9.71 -17.62 1.77
CA ASP A 522 9.48 -18.60 2.82
C ASP A 522 7.96 -18.83 3.05
N LYS A 523 7.61 -19.89 3.78
CA LYS A 523 6.23 -20.24 4.14
C LYS A 523 5.54 -19.06 4.83
N LEU A 524 4.31 -18.76 4.44
CA LEU A 524 3.49 -17.69 5.02
C LEU A 524 4.12 -16.29 4.95
N GLN A 525 5.12 -16.07 4.11
CA GLN A 525 5.76 -14.77 3.92
C GLN A 525 4.96 -13.92 2.93
N ARG A 526 4.63 -12.67 3.28
CA ARG A 526 4.01 -11.69 2.37
C ARG A 526 5.02 -11.17 1.35
N THR A 527 4.56 -10.72 0.18
CA THR A 527 5.40 -10.11 -0.87
C THR A 527 6.21 -8.92 -0.35
N SER A 528 5.63 -8.09 0.52
CA SER A 528 6.31 -6.97 1.17
C SER A 528 7.50 -7.40 2.03
N VAL A 529 7.28 -8.34 2.94
CA VAL A 529 8.33 -8.88 3.83
C VAL A 529 9.37 -9.67 3.03
N TRP A 530 8.94 -10.35 1.95
CA TRP A 530 9.84 -11.01 1.02
C TRP A 530 10.75 -10.00 0.31
N ARG A 531 10.20 -8.91 -0.24
CA ARG A 531 10.99 -7.83 -0.85
C ARG A 531 12.00 -7.25 0.13
N GLU A 532 11.61 -7.03 1.39
CA GLU A 532 12.52 -6.51 2.43
C GLU A 532 13.69 -7.46 2.73
N SER A 533 13.51 -8.77 2.50
CA SER A 533 14.56 -9.76 2.69
C SER A 533 15.49 -9.95 1.48
N LEU A 534 15.17 -9.36 0.33
CA LEU A 534 16.01 -9.46 -0.88
C LEU A 534 17.15 -8.45 -0.80
N GLU A 535 18.38 -8.94 -0.97
CA GLU A 535 19.53 -8.07 -1.19
C GLU A 535 19.34 -7.25 -2.48
N GLY A 536 19.49 -5.93 -2.39
CA GLY A 536 19.17 -5.01 -3.49
C GLY A 536 17.68 -4.69 -3.67
N GLY A 537 16.78 -5.29 -2.87
CA GLY A 537 15.37 -4.90 -2.77
C GLY A 537 14.65 -4.80 -4.12
N LEU A 538 14.08 -3.63 -4.41
CA LEU A 538 13.33 -3.40 -5.66
C LEU A 538 14.23 -3.38 -6.90
N ASP A 539 15.47 -2.93 -6.78
CA ASP A 539 16.41 -2.86 -7.91
C ASP A 539 16.83 -4.25 -8.37
N TYR A 540 17.03 -5.17 -7.42
CA TYR A 540 17.21 -6.59 -7.74
C TYR A 540 16.00 -7.16 -8.50
N LEU A 541 14.78 -6.84 -8.05
CA LEU A 541 13.57 -7.28 -8.75
C LEU A 541 13.50 -6.74 -10.18
N LYS A 542 13.86 -5.47 -10.40
CA LYS A 542 13.91 -4.89 -11.76
C LYS A 542 14.94 -5.62 -12.62
N ALA A 543 16.15 -5.84 -12.11
CA ALA A 543 17.19 -6.54 -12.85
C ALA A 543 16.76 -7.96 -13.29
N VAL A 544 16.07 -8.70 -12.42
CA VAL A 544 15.62 -10.07 -12.75
C VAL A 544 14.37 -10.09 -13.63
N ILE A 545 13.39 -9.22 -13.37
CA ILE A 545 12.08 -9.26 -14.02
C ILE A 545 12.06 -8.46 -15.33
N ILE A 546 12.77 -7.33 -15.41
CA ILE A 546 12.80 -6.46 -16.59
C ILE A 546 13.99 -6.85 -17.47
N ASP A 547 15.19 -6.78 -16.91
CA ASP A 547 16.45 -6.96 -17.66
C ASP A 547 16.84 -8.43 -17.85
N ASP A 548 16.07 -9.35 -17.28
CA ASP A 548 16.30 -10.80 -17.31
C ASP A 548 17.75 -11.18 -16.95
N SER A 549 18.31 -10.54 -15.93
CA SER A 549 19.73 -10.68 -15.54
C SER A 549 20.14 -12.12 -15.17
N LEU A 550 19.16 -12.98 -14.86
CA LEU A 550 19.36 -14.39 -14.54
C LEU A 550 18.95 -15.34 -15.69
N GLY A 551 18.42 -14.83 -16.80
CA GLY A 551 17.93 -15.65 -17.92
C GLY A 551 16.74 -16.55 -17.56
N LEU A 552 15.88 -16.10 -16.62
CA LEU A 552 14.75 -16.88 -16.08
C LEU A 552 13.40 -16.47 -16.66
N ALA A 553 13.31 -15.36 -17.40
CA ALA A 553 12.03 -14.79 -17.82
C ALA A 553 11.13 -15.79 -18.55
N ALA A 554 11.65 -16.49 -19.56
CA ALA A 554 10.87 -17.47 -20.33
C ALA A 554 10.43 -18.68 -19.48
N GLU A 555 11.28 -19.14 -18.56
CA GLU A 555 10.95 -20.22 -17.64
C GLU A 555 9.83 -19.80 -16.68
N LEU A 556 9.91 -18.61 -16.10
CA LEU A 556 8.89 -18.08 -15.19
C LEU A 556 7.54 -17.88 -15.91
N GLU A 557 7.56 -17.33 -17.13
CA GLU A 557 6.35 -17.17 -17.96
C GLU A 557 5.71 -18.53 -18.30
N SER A 558 6.51 -19.53 -18.70
CA SER A 558 5.98 -20.88 -19.00
C SER A 558 5.42 -21.58 -17.75
N GLN A 559 6.04 -21.38 -16.58
CA GLN A 559 5.53 -21.92 -15.31
C GLN A 559 4.19 -21.29 -14.93
N MET A 560 4.02 -19.98 -15.14
CA MET A 560 2.72 -19.34 -14.96
C MET A 560 1.69 -19.87 -15.96
N GLN A 561 2.06 -20.01 -17.23
CA GLN A 561 1.15 -20.50 -18.26
C GLN A 561 0.65 -21.91 -17.96
N LEU A 562 1.48 -22.80 -17.42
CA LEU A 562 1.06 -24.12 -16.94
C LEU A 562 -0.03 -24.04 -15.86
N VAL A 563 0.09 -23.09 -14.92
CA VAL A 563 -0.91 -22.87 -13.87
C VAL A 563 -2.23 -22.38 -14.48
N VAL A 564 -2.15 -21.44 -15.41
CA VAL A 564 -3.31 -20.88 -16.15
C VAL A 564 -4.04 -22.00 -16.91
N ASP A 565 -3.31 -22.79 -17.68
CA ASP A 565 -3.87 -23.86 -18.54
C ASP A 565 -4.52 -24.99 -17.74
N ARG A 566 -4.07 -25.23 -16.51
CA ARG A 566 -4.59 -26.28 -15.62
C ARG A 566 -5.71 -25.80 -14.69
N TYR A 567 -6.10 -24.53 -14.73
CA TYR A 567 -7.12 -24.03 -13.82
C TYR A 567 -8.46 -24.78 -14.00
N GLU A 568 -9.00 -25.25 -12.87
CA GLU A 568 -10.36 -25.79 -12.79
C GLU A 568 -11.04 -25.23 -11.52
N CYS A 569 -12.32 -24.88 -11.62
CA CYS A 569 -13.10 -24.47 -10.45
C CYS A 569 -13.24 -25.63 -9.45
N GLU A 570 -12.70 -25.47 -8.24
CA GLU A 570 -12.58 -26.54 -7.25
C GLU A 570 -13.94 -27.11 -6.80
N TRP A 571 -14.94 -26.25 -6.67
CA TRP A 571 -16.30 -26.67 -6.33
C TRP A 571 -17.00 -27.36 -7.50
N ALA A 572 -16.82 -26.88 -8.73
CA ALA A 572 -17.35 -27.57 -9.92
C ALA A 572 -16.71 -28.96 -10.09
N ASN A 573 -15.43 -29.10 -9.75
CA ASN A 573 -14.71 -30.37 -9.73
C ASN A 573 -15.23 -31.29 -8.61
N ALA A 574 -15.42 -30.78 -7.40
CA ALA A 574 -15.89 -31.55 -6.25
C ALA A 574 -17.34 -32.07 -6.44
N LEU A 575 -18.23 -31.24 -7.01
CA LEU A 575 -19.64 -31.59 -7.23
C LEU A 575 -19.83 -32.74 -8.24
N LYS A 576 -18.87 -32.96 -9.13
CA LYS A 576 -18.90 -34.06 -10.11
C LYS A 576 -18.51 -35.42 -9.51
N ASP A 577 -17.99 -35.45 -8.29
CA ASP A 577 -17.42 -36.66 -7.67
C ASP A 577 -18.06 -36.94 -6.30
N PRO A 578 -18.97 -37.93 -6.21
CA PRO A 578 -19.60 -38.32 -4.96
C PRO A 578 -18.63 -38.72 -3.84
N GLU A 579 -17.42 -39.22 -4.16
CA GLU A 579 -16.41 -39.56 -3.17
C GLU A 579 -15.80 -38.30 -2.55
N LYS A 580 -15.58 -37.25 -3.34
CA LYS A 580 -15.14 -35.95 -2.80
C LYS A 580 -16.20 -35.36 -1.88
N LEU A 581 -17.49 -35.53 -2.20
CA LEU A 581 -18.60 -34.98 -1.42
C LEU A 581 -18.77 -35.62 -0.02
N LYS A 582 -18.27 -36.83 0.20
CA LYS A 582 -18.35 -37.51 1.51
C LYS A 582 -17.71 -36.72 2.65
N ARG A 583 -16.72 -35.86 2.35
CA ARG A 583 -16.03 -35.04 3.36
C ARG A 583 -16.87 -33.88 3.89
N PHE A 584 -17.94 -33.49 3.20
CA PHE A 584 -18.80 -32.38 3.58
C PHE A 584 -19.98 -32.84 4.45
N ARG A 585 -19.91 -33.99 5.11
CA ARG A 585 -20.98 -34.46 6.00
C ARG A 585 -20.68 -34.05 7.44
N THR A 586 -21.69 -33.57 8.16
CA THR A 586 -21.57 -33.30 9.60
C THR A 586 -21.37 -34.60 10.37
N PHE A 587 -22.16 -35.63 10.07
CA PHE A 587 -22.04 -36.96 10.67
C PHE A 587 -21.98 -38.04 9.57
N VAL A 588 -21.26 -39.13 9.84
CA VAL A 588 -21.12 -40.25 8.86
C VAL A 588 -22.43 -41.03 8.73
N ASN A 589 -23.19 -41.13 9.81
CA ASN A 589 -24.35 -42.00 9.98
C ASN A 589 -25.68 -41.25 10.24
N ASP A 590 -25.66 -39.91 10.22
CA ASP A 590 -26.82 -39.08 10.51
C ASP A 590 -26.86 -37.87 9.56
N GLY A 591 -28.05 -37.54 9.06
CA GLY A 591 -28.29 -36.42 8.17
C GLY A 591 -28.62 -35.10 8.88
N ARG A 592 -28.72 -35.10 10.21
CA ARG A 592 -28.98 -33.88 10.98
C ARG A 592 -27.81 -32.89 10.91
N GLY A 593 -28.15 -31.60 11.04
CA GLY A 593 -27.16 -30.55 11.27
C GLY A 593 -26.47 -30.68 12.62
N ASP A 594 -25.44 -29.87 12.83
CA ASP A 594 -24.67 -29.90 14.08
C ASP A 594 -25.49 -29.27 15.22
N PRO A 595 -25.88 -30.04 16.26
CA PRO A 595 -26.70 -29.52 17.35
C PRO A 595 -26.00 -28.47 18.20
N ASP A 596 -24.67 -28.39 18.16
CA ASP A 596 -23.88 -27.43 18.95
C ASP A 596 -23.74 -26.07 18.23
N VAL A 597 -24.18 -25.98 16.97
CA VAL A 597 -24.17 -24.75 16.18
C VAL A 597 -25.41 -23.91 16.51
N HIS A 598 -25.21 -22.91 17.36
CA HIS A 598 -26.28 -21.99 17.75
C HIS A 598 -26.07 -20.59 17.15
N PHE A 599 -27.18 -19.99 16.72
CA PHE A 599 -27.23 -18.63 16.21
C PHE A 599 -28.22 -17.76 16.99
N VAL A 600 -27.93 -16.47 17.05
CA VAL A 600 -28.88 -15.44 17.51
C VAL A 600 -29.02 -14.35 16.47
N LYS A 601 -30.17 -13.65 16.45
CA LYS A 601 -30.40 -12.54 15.53
C LYS A 601 -29.94 -11.22 16.13
N GLU A 602 -29.08 -10.51 15.42
CA GLU A 602 -28.62 -9.16 15.76
C GLU A 602 -28.51 -8.33 14.48
N ARG A 603 -28.98 -7.06 14.50
CA ARG A 603 -29.02 -6.19 13.32
C ARG A 603 -29.71 -6.84 12.10
N ALA A 604 -30.84 -7.51 12.36
CA ALA A 604 -31.64 -8.23 11.36
C ALA A 604 -30.94 -9.40 10.63
N GLN A 605 -29.75 -9.82 11.07
CA GLN A 605 -29.03 -10.96 10.51
C GLN A 605 -28.64 -11.95 11.62
N ARG A 606 -28.35 -13.20 11.26
CA ARG A 606 -27.83 -14.17 12.23
C ARG A 606 -26.37 -13.92 12.57
N ARG A 607 -25.95 -14.31 13.77
CA ARG A 607 -24.54 -14.44 14.16
C ARG A 607 -24.36 -15.62 15.11
N PRO A 608 -23.13 -16.15 15.25
CA PRO A 608 -22.84 -17.14 16.29
C PRO A 608 -23.28 -16.64 17.68
N ALA A 609 -23.93 -17.52 18.45
CA ALA A 609 -24.23 -17.27 19.85
C ALA A 609 -22.92 -17.13 20.65
N LYS A 610 -22.90 -16.19 21.60
CA LYS A 610 -21.79 -16.05 22.54
C LYS A 610 -21.91 -17.09 23.66
N PRO A 611 -20.82 -17.44 24.35
CA PRO A 611 -20.87 -18.38 25.48
C PRO A 611 -21.94 -18.02 26.53
N GLU A 612 -22.12 -16.74 26.84
CA GLU A 612 -23.14 -16.27 27.80
C GLU A 612 -24.59 -16.37 27.31
N GLU A 613 -24.81 -16.54 26.00
CA GLU A 613 -26.12 -16.71 25.37
C GLU A 613 -26.47 -18.19 25.17
N LEU A 614 -25.48 -19.07 25.29
CA LEU A 614 -25.68 -20.52 25.32
C LEU A 614 -26.19 -20.88 26.72
N ALA A 615 -27.41 -21.41 26.81
CA ALA A 615 -27.98 -21.92 28.07
C ALA A 615 -27.32 -23.24 28.48
N LEU A 616 -26.00 -23.24 28.67
CA LEU A 616 -25.20 -24.40 29.06
C LEU A 616 -25.06 -24.45 30.58
N ILE A 617 -26.06 -25.04 31.24
CA ILE A 617 -26.13 -25.33 32.69
C ILE A 617 -26.08 -24.04 33.55
N PRO A 618 -27.03 -23.81 34.48
CA PRO A 618 -26.91 -22.67 35.39
C PRO A 618 -25.67 -22.86 36.28
N LEU A 619 -24.60 -22.13 35.99
CA LEU A 619 -23.53 -21.90 36.95
C LEU A 619 -24.16 -21.11 38.10
N PHE A 620 -24.44 -21.79 39.21
CA PHE A 620 -24.84 -21.14 40.44
C PHE A 620 -23.82 -20.04 40.75
N LYS A 621 -24.25 -18.78 40.75
CA LYS A 621 -23.45 -17.71 41.34
C LYS A 621 -23.31 -18.03 42.81
N GLU A 622 -22.10 -18.41 43.25
CA GLU A 622 -21.76 -18.32 44.66
C GLU A 622 -21.98 -16.87 45.08
N VAL A 623 -22.95 -16.68 45.97
CA VAL A 623 -23.15 -15.44 46.68
C VAL A 623 -21.99 -15.33 47.67
N VAL A 624 -21.03 -14.45 47.38
CA VAL A 624 -20.01 -14.00 48.34
C VAL A 624 -20.48 -12.70 48.96
#